data_AF-A0A1M5NJF8-F1
#
_entry.id   AF-A0A1M5NJF8-F1
#
_cell.length_a   1.000
_cell.length_b   1.000
_cell.length_c   1.000
_cell.angle_alpha   90.00
_cell.angle_beta   90.00
_cell.angle_gamma   90.00
#
_symmetry.space_group_name_H-M   'P 1'
#
loop_
_entity.id
_entity.type
_entity.pdbx_description
1 polymer ?
#
loop_
_entity_poly.entity_id
_entity_poly.type
_entity_poly.pdbx_seq_one_letter_code
_entity_poly.pdbx_strand_id
1 'polypeptide(L)'
;MENQVYNWLVKKGNIQIQKNEDCISLQLDYENGENCLLTHSDTNEIIDLLINISKQIWEDPDYQRKPYTNQLFKQIDNEYHWETETSQILIKYNEVEDAIEIRHSGNSRMNLEINHVVEMIQILEHLIK
;
A
#
# COMPACT_ATOMS: atom_id res chain seq x y z
N MET A 1 11.74 19.14 1.43
CA MET A 1 12.48 17.88 1.65
C MET A 1 12.47 17.13 0.33
N GLU A 2 13.56 16.49 -0.08
CA GLU A 2 13.63 15.82 -1.39
C GLU A 2 12.58 14.70 -1.49
N ASN A 3 11.99 14.52 -2.68
CA ASN A 3 11.03 13.47 -3.00
C ASN A 3 11.75 12.10 -3.02
N GLN A 4 12.06 11.57 -1.85
CA GLN A 4 12.74 10.29 -1.69
C GLN A 4 11.87 9.17 -2.28
N VAL A 5 12.48 8.38 -3.16
CA VAL A 5 11.89 7.18 -3.74
C VAL A 5 12.47 5.97 -3.02
N TYR A 6 11.60 5.14 -2.46
CA TYR A 6 11.95 3.88 -1.84
C TYR A 6 11.63 2.75 -2.83
N ASN A 7 12.61 1.90 -3.12
CA ASN A 7 12.43 0.72 -3.96
C ASN A 7 12.70 -0.51 -3.09
N TRP A 8 11.72 -1.40 -2.96
CA TRP A 8 11.79 -2.60 -2.15
C TRP A 8 11.67 -3.82 -3.04
N LEU A 9 12.78 -4.56 -3.18
CA LEU A 9 12.77 -5.89 -3.76
C LEU A 9 12.18 -6.85 -2.73
N VAL A 10 11.00 -7.37 -3.00
CA VAL A 10 10.28 -8.28 -2.09
C VAL A 10 10.46 -9.73 -2.56
N LYS A 11 9.85 -10.71 -1.86
CA LYS A 11 9.91 -12.14 -2.26
C LYS A 11 9.64 -12.37 -3.76
N LYS A 12 8.68 -11.65 -4.33
CA LYS A 12 8.40 -11.64 -5.76
C LYS A 12 7.99 -10.24 -6.21
N GLY A 13 8.68 -9.71 -7.21
CA GLY A 13 8.45 -8.36 -7.74
C GLY A 13 9.15 -7.27 -6.92
N ASN A 14 8.87 -6.03 -7.29
CA ASN A 14 9.44 -4.85 -6.68
C ASN A 14 8.34 -3.82 -6.39
N ILE A 15 8.42 -3.20 -5.22
CA ILE A 15 7.46 -2.19 -4.77
C ILE A 15 8.18 -0.86 -4.66
N GLN A 16 7.65 0.14 -5.35
CA GLN A 16 8.14 1.51 -5.27
C GLN A 16 7.16 2.37 -4.48
N ILE A 17 7.65 3.04 -3.43
CA ILE A 17 6.89 3.91 -2.54
C ILE A 17 7.53 5.29 -2.53
N GLN A 18 6.72 6.34 -2.65
CA GLN A 18 7.20 7.72 -2.67
C GLN A 18 6.17 8.67 -2.03
N LYS A 19 6.61 9.63 -1.22
CA LYS A 19 5.77 10.78 -0.86
C LYS A 19 5.52 11.63 -2.10
N ASN A 20 4.27 11.84 -2.46
CA ASN A 20 3.85 12.67 -3.59
C ASN A 20 2.85 13.72 -3.10
N GLU A 21 3.37 14.92 -2.78
CA GLU A 21 2.60 15.99 -2.13
C GLU A 21 1.91 15.48 -0.85
N ASP A 22 0.59 15.53 -0.82
CA ASP A 22 -0.28 15.10 0.28
C ASP A 22 -0.69 13.62 0.20
N CYS A 23 -0.08 12.87 -0.72
CA CYS A 23 -0.38 11.46 -0.98
C CYS A 23 0.88 10.59 -0.90
N ILE A 24 0.66 9.28 -0.85
CA ILE A 24 1.70 8.27 -1.01
C ILE A 24 1.51 7.58 -2.35
N SER A 25 2.51 7.67 -3.21
CA SER A 25 2.53 6.99 -4.49
C SER A 25 3.03 5.56 -4.30
N LEU A 26 2.24 4.58 -4.75
CA LEU A 26 2.56 3.17 -4.76
C LEU A 26 2.62 2.68 -6.21
N GLN A 27 3.69 1.98 -6.57
CA GLN A 27 3.86 1.35 -7.86
C GLN A 27 4.37 -0.08 -7.66
N LEU A 28 3.74 -1.03 -8.33
CA LEU A 28 4.11 -2.45 -8.30
C LEU A 28 4.73 -2.83 -9.64
N ASP A 29 5.90 -3.45 -9.59
CA ASP A 29 6.53 -4.10 -10.74
C ASP A 29 6.59 -5.60 -10.47
N TYR A 30 5.91 -6.39 -11.30
CA TYR A 30 5.81 -7.83 -11.05
C TYR A 30 6.99 -8.64 -11.58
N GLU A 31 8.01 -8.00 -12.19
CA GLU A 31 9.21 -8.66 -12.72
C GLU A 31 8.90 -9.99 -13.47
N ASN A 32 7.85 -9.96 -14.32
CA ASN A 32 7.27 -11.08 -15.10
C ASN A 32 6.12 -11.90 -14.45
N GLY A 33 5.53 -11.44 -13.35
CA GLY A 33 4.34 -12.04 -12.73
C GLY A 33 3.04 -11.22 -12.87
N GLU A 34 2.04 -11.56 -12.05
CA GLU A 34 0.76 -10.85 -11.94
C GLU A 34 0.54 -10.22 -10.55
N ASN A 35 1.52 -10.38 -9.65
CA ASN A 35 1.44 -9.99 -8.25
C ASN A 35 2.81 -9.72 -7.65
N CYS A 36 2.84 -8.92 -6.58
CA CYS A 36 3.95 -8.87 -5.64
C CYS A 36 3.67 -9.81 -4.46
N LEU A 37 4.70 -10.47 -3.95
CA LEU A 37 4.64 -11.27 -2.73
C LEU A 37 5.56 -10.67 -1.68
N LEU A 38 5.02 -10.40 -0.50
CA LEU A 38 5.72 -9.82 0.63
C LEU A 38 5.86 -10.91 1.71
N THR A 39 7.09 -11.20 2.12
CA THR A 39 7.31 -11.96 3.36
C THR A 39 6.85 -11.17 4.57
N HIS A 40 6.73 -11.82 5.72
CA HIS A 40 6.49 -11.15 6.99
C HIS A 40 7.51 -10.02 7.28
N SER A 41 8.79 -10.20 6.91
CA SER A 41 9.82 -9.16 7.08
C SER A 41 9.55 -7.98 6.15
N ASP A 42 9.32 -8.25 4.86
CA ASP A 42 9.00 -7.21 3.87
C ASP A 42 7.78 -6.40 4.30
N THR A 43 6.74 -7.07 4.80
CA THR A 43 5.52 -6.41 5.25
C THR A 43 5.76 -5.48 6.44
N ASN A 44 6.52 -5.92 7.45
CA ASN A 44 6.83 -5.06 8.61
C ASN A 44 7.60 -3.81 8.18
N GLU A 45 8.60 -3.96 7.31
CA GLU A 45 9.40 -2.85 6.80
C GLU A 45 8.56 -1.86 5.98
N ILE A 46 7.65 -2.37 5.15
CA ILE A 46 6.71 -1.56 4.37
C ILE A 46 5.72 -0.84 5.29
N ILE A 47 5.18 -1.49 6.33
CA ILE A 47 4.31 -0.85 7.32
C ILE A 47 5.03 0.34 7.97
N ASP A 48 6.25 0.13 8.46
CA ASP A 48 7.04 1.18 9.11
C ASP A 48 7.29 2.36 8.16
N LEU A 49 7.60 2.08 6.90
CA LEU A 49 7.78 3.10 5.87
C LEU A 49 6.49 3.90 5.63
N LEU A 50 5.35 3.22 5.46
CA LEU A 50 4.05 3.84 5.24
C LEU A 50 3.65 4.72 6.44
N ILE A 51 3.89 4.25 7.67
CA ILE A 51 3.66 5.03 8.89
C ILE A 51 4.53 6.29 8.89
N ASN A 52 5.81 6.16 8.57
CA ASN A 52 6.75 7.28 8.58
C ASN A 52 6.38 8.36 7.55
N ILE A 53 6.04 7.97 6.32
CA ILE A 53 5.61 8.93 5.30
C ILE A 53 4.26 9.55 5.68
N SER A 54 3.33 8.75 6.22
CA SER A 54 2.01 9.25 6.64
C SER A 54 2.12 10.29 7.75
N LYS A 55 3.02 10.09 8.73
CA LYS A 55 3.31 11.09 9.76
C LYS A 55 3.82 12.40 9.17
N GLN A 56 4.75 12.33 8.21
CA GLN A 56 5.29 13.52 7.55
C GLN A 56 4.23 14.31 6.77
N ILE A 57 3.23 13.65 6.20
CA ILE A 57 2.10 14.32 5.54
C ILE A 57 1.15 14.90 6.59
N TRP A 58 0.83 14.14 7.63
CA TRP A 58 -0.13 14.53 8.66
C TRP A 58 0.30 15.73 9.51
N GLU A 59 1.61 15.85 9.75
CA GLU A 59 2.24 16.93 10.50
C GLU A 59 2.51 18.17 9.64
N ASP A 60 2.31 18.09 8.32
CA ASP A 60 2.44 19.24 7.42
C ASP A 60 1.37 20.29 7.76
N PRO A 61 1.74 21.55 8.06
CA PRO A 61 0.79 22.62 8.39
C PRO A 61 -0.21 22.93 7.28
N ASP A 62 0.17 22.69 6.02
CA ASP A 62 -0.66 23.02 4.86
C ASP A 62 -1.62 21.87 4.49
N TYR A 63 -1.39 20.66 5.05
CA TYR A 63 -2.21 19.48 4.77
C TYR A 63 -3.65 19.64 5.26
N GLN A 64 -4.59 19.53 4.32
CA GLN A 64 -6.02 19.55 4.60
C GLN A 64 -6.50 18.16 5.03
N ARG A 65 -6.54 17.94 6.34
CA ARG A 65 -7.00 16.67 6.93
C ARG A 65 -8.43 16.34 6.48
N LYS A 66 -8.58 15.21 5.79
CA LYS A 66 -9.89 14.69 5.42
C LYS A 66 -10.44 13.81 6.55
N PRO A 67 -11.66 14.05 7.03
CA PRO A 67 -12.26 13.19 8.04
C PRO A 67 -12.41 11.77 7.48
N TYR A 68 -12.12 10.78 8.31
CA TYR A 68 -12.42 9.39 8.00
C TYR A 68 -13.91 9.13 8.29
N THR A 69 -14.71 9.04 7.23
CA THR A 69 -16.18 8.96 7.34
C THR A 69 -16.72 7.55 7.20
N ASN A 70 -16.05 6.72 6.42
CA ASN A 70 -16.47 5.36 6.10
C ASN A 70 -15.25 4.55 5.66
N GLN A 71 -15.38 3.23 5.77
CA GLN A 71 -14.44 2.28 5.19
C GLN A 71 -14.36 2.49 3.67
N LEU A 72 -13.14 2.49 3.14
CA LEU A 72 -12.84 2.71 1.72
C LEU A 72 -12.62 1.38 0.99
N PHE A 73 -12.06 0.36 1.66
CA PHE A 73 -11.98 -0.98 1.07
C PHE A 73 -13.31 -1.74 1.15
N LYS A 74 -13.51 -2.65 0.19
CA LYS A 74 -14.50 -3.72 0.26
C LYS A 74 -13.79 -5.02 0.64
N GLN A 75 -14.35 -5.75 1.59
CA GLN A 75 -13.88 -7.09 1.92
C GLN A 75 -14.80 -8.12 1.27
N ILE A 76 -14.21 -9.07 0.54
CA ILE A 76 -14.90 -10.22 -0.04
C ILE A 76 -14.11 -11.46 0.40
N ASP A 77 -14.72 -12.30 1.22
CA ASP A 77 -14.04 -13.42 1.89
C ASP A 77 -12.75 -12.94 2.61
N ASN A 78 -11.58 -13.40 2.17
CA ASN A 78 -10.28 -13.06 2.73
C ASN A 78 -9.50 -12.04 1.87
N GLU A 79 -10.17 -11.39 0.92
CA GLU A 79 -9.58 -10.42 0.00
C GLU A 79 -10.06 -8.99 0.34
N TYR A 80 -9.10 -8.07 0.34
CA TYR A 80 -9.33 -6.66 0.62
C TYR A 80 -9.12 -5.86 -0.67
N HIS A 81 -10.16 -5.15 -1.10
CA HIS A 81 -10.19 -4.46 -2.39
C HIS A 81 -10.39 -2.97 -2.26
N TRP A 82 -9.58 -2.19 -2.97
CA TRP A 82 -9.87 -0.78 -3.23
C TRP A 82 -10.16 -0.60 -4.71
N GLU A 83 -11.16 0.22 -5.02
CA GLU A 83 -11.50 0.61 -6.39
C GLU A 83 -11.43 2.13 -6.49
N THR A 84 -10.60 2.61 -7.40
CA THR A 84 -10.59 4.00 -7.86
C THR A 84 -11.13 4.04 -9.30
N GLU A 85 -11.41 5.23 -9.83
CA GLU A 85 -11.90 5.36 -11.22
C GLU A 85 -10.99 4.70 -12.27
N THR A 86 -9.70 4.56 -11.98
CA THR A 86 -8.69 4.11 -12.97
C THR A 86 -7.83 2.94 -12.50
N SER A 87 -8.06 2.41 -11.30
CA SER A 87 -7.21 1.36 -10.73
C SER A 87 -7.92 0.57 -9.64
N GLN A 88 -7.59 -0.71 -9.53
CA GLN A 88 -8.00 -1.58 -8.44
C GLN A 88 -6.77 -2.11 -7.71
N ILE A 89 -6.85 -2.20 -6.38
CA ILE A 89 -5.87 -2.90 -5.55
C ILE A 89 -6.57 -4.06 -4.87
N LEU A 90 -5.87 -5.19 -4.79
CA LEU A 90 -6.26 -6.37 -4.03
C LEU A 90 -5.10 -6.76 -3.11
N ILE A 91 -5.40 -6.96 -1.83
CA ILE A 91 -4.47 -7.50 -0.84
C ILE A 91 -5.10 -8.74 -0.20
N LYS A 92 -4.32 -9.81 -0.05
CA LYS A 92 -4.72 -11.02 0.67
C LYS A 92 -3.51 -11.80 1.20
N TYR A 93 -3.75 -12.72 2.14
CA TYR A 93 -2.76 -13.72 2.47
C TYR A 93 -2.77 -14.85 1.44
N ASN A 94 -1.58 -15.28 0.99
CA ASN A 94 -1.42 -16.44 0.14
C ASN A 94 -0.82 -17.59 0.97
N GLU A 95 -1.67 -18.55 1.36
CA GLU A 95 -1.28 -19.68 2.22
C GLU A 95 -0.25 -20.61 1.56
N VAL A 96 -0.27 -20.73 0.23
CA VAL A 96 0.67 -21.60 -0.50
C VAL A 96 2.07 -20.99 -0.49
N GLU A 97 2.15 -19.68 -0.62
CA GLU A 97 3.41 -18.93 -0.66
C GLU A 97 3.86 -18.44 0.73
N ASP A 98 3.04 -18.62 1.77
CA ASP A 98 3.29 -18.11 3.12
C ASP A 98 3.69 -16.62 3.12
N ALA A 99 2.93 -15.82 2.37
CA ALA A 99 3.25 -14.43 2.06
C ALA A 99 1.99 -13.61 1.80
N ILE A 100 2.07 -12.30 2.00
CA ILE A 100 1.02 -11.38 1.57
C ILE A 100 1.16 -11.14 0.08
N GLU A 101 0.05 -11.27 -0.62
CA GLU A 101 -0.08 -11.01 -2.03
C GLU A 101 -0.72 -9.64 -2.24
N ILE A 102 -0.04 -8.79 -3.00
CA ILE A 102 -0.57 -7.50 -3.44
C ILE A 102 -0.66 -7.51 -4.96
N ARG A 103 -1.85 -7.20 -5.46
CA ARG A 103 -2.13 -6.99 -6.87
C ARG A 103 -2.67 -5.60 -7.10
N HIS A 104 -2.32 -5.06 -8.24
CA HIS A 104 -2.83 -3.83 -8.80
C HIS A 104 -3.17 -4.05 -10.27
N SER A 105 -4.31 -3.54 -10.70
CA SER A 105 -4.73 -3.47 -12.09
C SER A 105 -5.11 -2.03 -12.44
N GLY A 106 -4.77 -1.56 -13.64
CA GLY A 106 -5.03 -0.19 -14.09
C GLY A 106 -3.75 0.64 -14.28
N ASN A 107 -3.76 1.91 -13.86
CA ASN A 107 -2.61 2.82 -13.95
C ASN A 107 -1.41 2.32 -13.14
N SER A 108 -0.24 2.20 -13.76
CA SER A 108 1.00 1.67 -13.13
C SER A 108 1.43 2.32 -11.81
N ARG A 109 0.86 3.47 -11.47
CA ARG A 109 1.10 4.21 -10.23
C ARG A 109 -0.24 4.62 -9.62
N MET A 110 -0.46 4.29 -8.35
CA MET A 110 -1.60 4.74 -7.57
C MET A 110 -1.17 5.77 -6.54
N ASN A 111 -1.88 6.89 -6.46
CA ASN A 111 -1.72 7.86 -5.38
C ASN A 111 -2.74 7.56 -4.29
N LEU A 112 -2.25 7.15 -3.13
CA LEU A 112 -3.03 6.81 -1.94
C LEU A 112 -3.11 8.03 -1.02
N GLU A 113 -4.32 8.47 -0.71
CA GLU A 113 -4.55 9.44 0.36
C GLU A 113 -4.34 8.78 1.73
N ILE A 114 -4.06 9.58 2.77
CA ILE A 114 -3.76 9.07 4.12
C ILE A 114 -4.78 8.06 4.64
N ASN A 115 -6.08 8.28 4.43
CA ASN A 115 -7.10 7.32 4.89
C ASN A 115 -6.96 5.95 4.23
N HIS A 116 -6.59 5.88 2.95
CA HIS A 116 -6.31 4.61 2.25
C HIS A 116 -5.06 3.94 2.81
N VAL A 117 -4.02 4.73 3.10
CA VAL A 117 -2.77 4.20 3.65
C VAL A 117 -2.98 3.64 5.05
N VAL A 118 -3.77 4.31 5.88
CA VAL A 118 -4.11 3.83 7.23
C VAL A 118 -4.85 2.49 7.15
N GLU A 119 -5.84 2.34 6.27
CA GLU A 119 -6.51 1.06 6.07
C GLU A 119 -5.55 -0.02 5.55
N MET A 120 -4.67 0.32 4.61
CA MET A 120 -3.66 -0.60 4.10
C MET A 120 -2.72 -1.08 5.20
N ILE A 121 -2.23 -0.19 6.06
CA ILE A 121 -1.41 -0.56 7.23
C ILE A 121 -2.17 -1.54 8.14
N GLN A 122 -3.42 -1.23 8.49
CA GLN A 122 -4.23 -2.08 9.36
C GLN A 122 -4.47 -3.49 8.78
N ILE A 123 -4.69 -3.57 7.47
CA ILE A 123 -4.87 -4.85 6.76
C ILE A 123 -3.56 -5.62 6.74
N LEU A 124 -2.44 -4.98 6.40
CA LEU A 124 -1.13 -5.62 6.42
C LEU A 124 -0.76 -6.14 7.81
N GLU A 125 -0.96 -5.33 8.86
CA GLU A 125 -0.77 -5.73 10.25
C GLU A 125 -1.68 -6.90 10.66
N HIS A 126 -2.92 -6.95 10.15
CA HIS A 126 -3.84 -8.04 10.43
C HIS A 126 -3.40 -9.36 9.78
N LEU A 127 -2.87 -9.30 8.55
CA LEU A 127 -2.50 -10.46 7.75
C LEU A 127 -1.16 -11.10 8.15
N ILE A 128 -0.31 -10.41 8.92
CA ILE A 128 0.97 -10.94 9.44
C ILE A 128 0.93 -11.37 10.91
N LYS A 129 -0.28 -11.45 11.50
CA LYS A 129 -0.49 -11.94 12.88
C LYS A 129 -0.58 -13.45 12.92
#